data_AF-A0A7W7I9X4-F1
#
_entry.id   AF-A0A7W7I9X4-F1
#
_cell.length_a   1.000
_cell.length_b   1.000
_cell.length_c   1.000
_cell.angle_alpha   90.00
_cell.angle_beta   90.00
_cell.angle_gamma   90.00
#
_symmetry.space_group_name_H-M   'P 1'
#
loop_
_entity.id
_entity.type
_entity.pdbx_description
1 polymer ?
#
loop_
_entity_poly.entity_id
_entity_poly.type
_entity_poly.pdbx_seq_one_letter_code
_entity_poly.pdbx_strand_id
1 'polypeptide(L)'
;MGQAGQLDALERAVEGTLAEGSFEFDDAAAVLRIEGSPVLTTTWFLSCGVVGVALLMAGAVLSLAGLPDEARWALAPGAGLLGCALGIVLLLRFTPVAALWSDVELRFAERAMVHRRKRVPFGELRPEHLVWKNGWFFRRLYVRHPSLRKQLAGFFGSEERQAAEFRRRLWELIAAPELADAPGDGGLTPVQRWIIAAGAPYGAINGFLVDRLGTAPGESAKAADRRTAHELLQDPWGAYDLEQLLGAVNWLVQDGHRADFTRDARLAARPPAAQEEYGTLLREVDALIARDDLEPPFVERLIELVRLRYGDEGGSYARLVPRLLRDEPGADVSEEGAELAQFLHQLFNDRNHASEELHRLRVLADPALRANVERFLIWDYGRALMLYRWGHMVGWLTEEYCWERMLPLAIDIQRRYSSWRDMAACYLQGRLLWSGGGKAQAEYERLVENLLTEPRSPWNTLPWDLPLTRDWT
;
A
#
# COMPACT_ATOMS: atom_id res chain seq x y z
N MET A 1 19.52 -26.29 -15.11
CA MET A 1 20.62 -26.06 -14.15
C MET A 1 20.16 -26.65 -12.82
N GLY A 2 20.95 -27.51 -12.19
CA GLY A 2 20.59 -28.08 -10.88
C GLY A 2 20.53 -27.01 -9.79
N GLN A 3 19.95 -27.35 -8.63
CA GLN A 3 19.78 -26.46 -7.48
C GLN A 3 21.11 -25.80 -7.03
N ALA A 4 22.22 -26.55 -7.04
CA ALA A 4 23.56 -26.02 -6.78
C ALA A 4 23.95 -24.88 -7.75
N GLY A 5 23.69 -25.03 -9.05
CA GLY A 5 23.99 -23.99 -10.03
C GLY A 5 23.08 -22.76 -9.95
N GLN A 6 21.90 -22.88 -9.33
CA GLN A 6 21.02 -21.74 -9.03
C GLN A 6 21.48 -20.98 -7.78
N LEU A 7 22.02 -21.70 -6.78
CA LEU A 7 22.63 -21.11 -5.59
C LEU A 7 23.92 -20.36 -5.92
N ASP A 8 24.80 -20.95 -6.74
CA ASP A 8 26.00 -20.27 -7.25
C ASP A 8 25.66 -19.01 -8.06
N ALA A 9 24.52 -19.02 -8.75
CA ALA A 9 24.03 -17.85 -9.49
C ALA A 9 23.42 -16.78 -8.57
N LEU A 10 22.84 -17.19 -7.43
CA LEU A 10 22.35 -16.27 -6.40
C LEU A 10 23.52 -15.59 -5.66
N GLU A 11 24.55 -16.35 -5.31
CA GLU A 11 25.75 -15.84 -4.64
C GLU A 11 26.52 -14.85 -5.52
N ARG A 12 26.72 -15.18 -6.80
CA ARG A 12 27.30 -14.25 -7.78
C ARG A 12 26.50 -12.97 -7.97
N ALA A 13 25.18 -13.00 -7.72
CA ALA A 13 24.36 -11.80 -7.83
C ALA A 13 24.57 -10.81 -6.66
N VAL A 14 25.16 -11.26 -5.55
CA VAL A 14 25.47 -10.43 -4.37
C VAL A 14 26.96 -10.19 -4.17
N GLU A 15 27.83 -10.83 -4.95
CA GLU A 15 29.27 -10.60 -4.93
C GLU A 15 29.62 -9.12 -5.23
N GLY A 16 30.43 -8.50 -4.38
CA GLY A 16 30.78 -7.09 -4.47
C GLY A 16 29.68 -6.12 -4.06
N THR A 17 28.61 -6.59 -3.40
CA THR A 17 27.48 -5.75 -2.94
C THR A 17 27.40 -5.64 -1.42
N LEU A 18 26.57 -4.72 -0.91
CA LEU A 18 26.27 -4.65 0.52
C LEU A 18 25.68 -5.95 1.10
N ALA A 19 25.07 -6.79 0.26
CA ALA A 19 24.49 -8.05 0.66
C ALA A 19 25.50 -9.22 0.64
N GLU A 20 26.74 -8.97 0.23
CA GLU A 20 27.82 -9.96 0.26
C GLU A 20 28.04 -10.45 1.71
N GLY A 21 28.09 -11.77 1.90
CA GLY A 21 28.20 -12.40 3.22
C GLY A 21 26.90 -12.43 4.05
N SER A 22 25.77 -11.92 3.54
CA SER A 22 24.46 -12.06 4.21
C SER A 22 23.81 -13.43 3.97
N PHE A 23 24.43 -14.28 3.17
CA PHE A 23 23.90 -15.56 2.71
C PHE A 23 24.91 -16.65 3.03
N GLU A 24 24.51 -17.62 3.82
CA GLU A 24 25.30 -18.81 4.11
C GLU A 24 24.50 -20.04 3.65
N PHE A 25 25.08 -20.83 2.75
CA PHE A 25 24.46 -22.08 2.33
C PHE A 25 25.08 -23.26 3.08
N ASP A 26 24.23 -24.02 3.78
CA ASP A 26 24.59 -25.29 4.39
C ASP A 26 24.24 -26.42 3.42
N ASP A 27 25.24 -26.91 2.68
CA ASP A 27 25.13 -28.02 1.72
C ASP A 27 24.57 -29.29 2.36
N ALA A 28 24.94 -29.57 3.61
CA ALA A 28 24.57 -30.81 4.29
C ALA A 28 23.10 -30.79 4.73
N ALA A 29 22.59 -29.63 5.14
CA ALA A 29 21.20 -29.45 5.54
C ALA A 29 20.27 -29.01 4.40
N ALA A 30 20.83 -28.62 3.25
CA ALA A 30 20.11 -27.96 2.16
C ALA A 30 19.31 -26.74 2.66
N VAL A 31 19.98 -25.87 3.43
CA VAL A 31 19.39 -24.66 4.01
C VAL A 31 20.20 -23.44 3.58
N LEU A 32 19.52 -22.45 3.01
CA LEU A 32 20.09 -21.12 2.79
C LEU A 32 19.70 -20.24 3.98
N ARG A 33 20.69 -19.84 4.79
CA ARG A 33 20.51 -18.88 5.87
C ARG A 33 20.71 -17.48 5.34
N ILE A 34 19.76 -16.61 5.66
CA ILE A 34 19.80 -15.18 5.35
C ILE A 34 19.97 -14.43 6.66
N GLU A 35 21.18 -13.91 6.88
CA GLU A 35 21.49 -13.09 8.03
C GLU A 35 20.84 -11.70 7.88
N GLY A 36 20.01 -11.33 8.84
CA GLY A 36 19.23 -10.09 8.78
C GLY A 36 20.01 -8.79 9.06
N SER A 37 21.35 -8.80 9.14
CA SER A 37 22.07 -7.74 9.90
C SER A 37 23.49 -7.33 9.46
N PRO A 38 23.71 -6.87 8.22
CA PRO A 38 24.75 -5.87 7.98
C PRO A 38 24.21 -4.44 7.79
N VAL A 39 22.91 -4.28 7.47
CA VAL A 39 22.41 -3.01 6.91
C VAL A 39 21.96 -1.99 7.98
N LEU A 40 21.35 -2.45 9.08
CA LEU A 40 20.94 -1.56 10.19
C LEU A 40 22.16 -0.98 10.92
N THR A 41 23.21 -1.78 11.07
CA THR A 41 24.49 -1.41 11.66
C THR A 41 25.24 -0.44 10.74
N THR A 42 25.39 -0.75 9.45
CA THR A 42 26.05 0.16 8.48
C THR A 42 25.35 1.51 8.31
N THR A 43 24.01 1.59 8.39
CA THR A 43 23.29 2.88 8.29
C THR A 43 23.67 3.83 9.43
N TRP A 44 23.76 3.32 10.67
CA TRP A 44 24.14 4.11 11.85
C TRP A 44 25.62 4.50 11.79
N PHE A 45 26.49 3.57 11.37
CA PHE A 45 27.93 3.82 11.22
C PHE A 45 28.26 4.87 10.18
N LEU A 46 27.62 4.84 9.01
CA LEU A 46 27.81 5.84 7.96
C LEU A 46 27.29 7.21 8.40
N SER A 47 26.13 7.26 9.06
CA SER A 47 25.55 8.53 9.53
C SER A 47 26.39 9.17 10.62
N CYS A 48 26.79 8.41 11.65
CA CYS A 48 27.66 8.91 12.73
C CYS A 48 29.08 9.21 12.23
N GLY A 49 29.60 8.42 11.29
CA GLY A 49 30.91 8.62 10.68
C GLY A 49 30.97 9.90 9.85
N VAL A 50 30.04 10.09 8.91
CA VAL A 50 29.99 11.27 8.03
C VAL A 50 29.72 12.54 8.83
N VAL A 51 28.75 12.51 9.76
CA VAL A 51 28.45 13.67 10.62
C VAL A 51 29.62 13.96 11.57
N GLY A 52 30.23 12.92 12.15
CA GLY A 52 31.40 13.06 13.01
C GLY A 52 32.59 13.69 12.30
N VAL A 53 32.91 13.23 11.09
CA VAL A 53 33.97 13.81 10.25
C VAL A 53 33.65 15.24 9.84
N ALA A 54 32.41 15.54 9.43
CA ALA A 54 32.00 16.89 9.07
C ALA A 54 32.15 17.88 10.23
N LEU A 55 31.77 17.48 11.45
CA LEU A 55 31.93 18.27 12.67
C LEU A 55 33.40 18.48 13.03
N LEU A 56 34.24 17.45 12.87
CA LEU A 56 35.68 17.58 13.09
C LEU A 56 36.33 18.55 12.07
N MET A 57 35.94 18.46 10.80
CA MET A 57 36.42 19.37 9.75
C MET A 57 35.97 20.81 10.01
N ALA A 58 34.70 21.02 10.37
CA ALA A 58 34.17 22.34 10.73
C ALA A 58 34.89 22.93 11.95
N GLY A 59 35.11 22.11 12.99
CA GLY A 59 35.86 22.49 14.17
C GLY A 59 37.33 22.84 13.87
N ALA A 60 37.98 22.09 12.98
CA ALA A 60 39.34 22.40 12.53
C ALA A 60 39.41 23.74 11.78
N VAL A 61 38.44 24.01 10.90
CA VAL A 61 38.34 25.30 10.18
C VAL A 61 38.12 26.46 11.16
N LEU A 62 37.22 26.31 12.14
CA LEU A 62 36.97 27.33 13.17
C LEU A 62 38.21 27.58 14.05
N SER A 63 38.95 26.52 14.39
CA SER A 63 40.19 26.65 15.14
C SER A 63 41.28 27.40 14.36
N LEU A 64 41.38 27.17 13.04
CA LEU A 64 42.31 27.89 12.17
C LEU A 64 41.88 29.35 11.93
N ALA A 65 40.58 29.63 12.01
CA ALA A 65 40.00 30.98 11.90
C ALA A 65 40.09 31.81 13.19
N GLY A 66 40.69 31.28 14.26
CA GLY A 66 40.88 32.01 15.52
C GLY A 66 39.64 32.05 16.42
N LEU A 67 38.70 31.11 16.26
CA LEU A 67 37.46 30.97 17.03
C LEU A 67 37.51 29.69 17.90
N PRO A 68 38.30 29.69 18.99
CA PRO A 68 38.60 28.47 19.74
C PRO A 68 37.43 27.94 20.59
N ASP A 69 36.52 28.81 21.04
CA ASP A 69 35.38 28.41 21.86
C ASP A 69 34.30 27.75 20.99
N GLU A 70 34.05 28.29 19.80
CA GLU A 70 33.15 27.73 18.79
C GLU A 70 33.68 26.42 18.22
N ALA A 71 35.00 26.33 18.02
CA ALA A 71 35.65 25.10 17.57
C ALA A 71 35.43 23.93 18.54
N ARG A 72 35.45 24.17 19.86
CA ARG A 72 35.21 23.12 20.88
C ARG A 72 33.81 22.54 20.79
N TRP A 73 32.81 23.37 20.51
CA TRP A 73 31.42 22.95 20.34
C TRP A 73 31.19 22.09 19.10
N ALA A 74 32.08 22.13 18.10
CA ALA A 74 32.05 21.24 16.94
C ALA A 74 32.94 19.99 17.13
N LEU A 75 34.15 20.15 17.69
CA LEU A 75 35.13 19.07 17.85
C LEU A 75 34.69 18.00 18.86
N ALA A 76 34.15 18.40 20.02
CA ALA A 76 33.80 17.45 21.08
C ALA A 76 32.64 16.51 20.68
N PRO A 77 31.54 16.98 20.06
CA PRO A 77 30.51 16.09 19.53
C PRO A 77 31.02 15.22 18.37
N GLY A 78 31.87 15.76 17.49
CA GLY A 78 32.46 15.01 16.38
C GLY A 78 33.32 13.82 16.84
N ALA A 79 34.20 14.05 17.83
CA ALA A 79 35.00 13.00 18.44
C ALA A 79 34.14 11.98 19.21
N GLY A 80 33.10 12.45 19.93
CA GLY A 80 32.15 11.59 20.62
C GLY A 80 31.39 10.65 19.67
N LEU A 81 30.90 11.16 18.55
CA LEU A 81 30.20 10.35 17.54
C LEU A 81 31.10 9.28 16.92
N LEU A 82 32.36 9.60 16.61
CA LEU A 82 33.31 8.61 16.10
C LEU A 82 33.71 7.58 17.15
N GLY A 83 33.89 8.00 18.41
CA GLY A 83 34.17 7.10 19.53
C GLY A 83 33.02 6.12 19.79
N CYS A 84 31.78 6.60 19.77
CA CYS A 84 30.59 5.74 19.89
C CYS A 84 30.46 4.77 18.71
N ALA A 85 30.68 5.25 17.47
CA ALA A 85 30.67 4.39 16.30
C ALA A 85 31.73 3.28 16.42
N LEU A 86 32.97 3.62 16.78
CA LEU A 86 34.04 2.64 16.98
C LEU A 86 33.72 1.67 18.12
N GLY A 87 33.18 2.15 19.23
CA GLY A 87 32.77 1.33 20.38
C GLY A 87 31.71 0.29 20.01
N ILE A 88 30.69 0.68 19.22
CA ILE A 88 29.65 -0.25 18.74
C ILE A 88 30.23 -1.23 17.71
N VAL A 89 31.13 -0.82 16.81
CA VAL A 89 31.82 -1.76 15.90
C VAL A 89 32.60 -2.81 16.69
N LEU A 90 33.36 -2.38 17.70
CA LEU A 90 34.13 -3.29 18.55
C LEU A 90 33.20 -4.21 19.35
N LEU A 91 32.09 -3.69 19.89
CA LEU A 91 31.12 -4.50 20.62
C LEU A 91 30.49 -5.56 19.70
N LEU A 92 30.06 -5.20 18.48
CA LEU A 92 29.53 -6.16 17.51
C LEU A 92 30.57 -7.19 17.04
N ARG A 93 31.86 -6.80 16.96
CA ARG A 93 32.94 -7.70 16.55
C ARG A 93 33.33 -8.70 17.64
N PHE A 94 33.23 -8.30 18.91
CA PHE A 94 33.74 -9.08 20.05
C PHE A 94 32.67 -9.63 20.99
N THR A 95 31.38 -9.39 20.73
CA THR A 95 30.27 -10.00 21.47
C THR A 95 29.33 -10.76 20.54
N PRO A 96 28.77 -11.91 20.96
CA PRO A 96 27.83 -12.71 20.17
C PRO A 96 26.42 -12.07 20.17
N VAL A 97 26.32 -10.74 20.17
CA VAL A 97 25.03 -10.03 20.05
C VAL A 97 24.39 -10.31 18.69
N ALA A 98 25.18 -10.66 17.68
CA ALA A 98 24.69 -11.14 16.39
C ALA A 98 23.82 -12.40 16.52
N ALA A 99 24.09 -13.29 17.48
CA ALA A 99 23.31 -14.50 17.73
C ALA A 99 21.91 -14.22 18.33
N LEU A 100 21.62 -12.97 18.74
CA LEU A 100 20.26 -12.55 19.13
C LEU A 100 19.38 -12.20 17.91
N TRP A 101 20.00 -11.97 16.75
CA TRP A 101 19.30 -11.80 15.48
C TRP A 101 19.05 -13.18 14.90
N SER A 102 17.78 -13.56 14.83
CA SER A 102 17.39 -14.84 14.24
C SER A 102 17.36 -14.73 12.73
N ASP A 103 18.01 -15.66 12.05
CA ASP A 103 18.09 -15.69 10.59
C ASP A 103 16.73 -16.02 9.96
N VAL A 104 16.62 -15.69 8.67
CA VAL A 104 15.57 -16.25 7.82
C VAL A 104 16.19 -17.42 7.09
N GLU A 105 15.66 -18.61 7.31
CA GLU A 105 16.15 -19.85 6.69
C GLU A 105 15.23 -20.23 5.52
N LEU A 106 15.78 -20.41 4.32
CA LEU A 106 15.11 -21.14 3.25
C LEU A 106 15.52 -22.60 3.35
N ARG A 107 14.60 -23.43 3.85
CA ARG A 107 14.79 -24.88 3.97
C ARG A 107 14.25 -25.55 2.72
N PHE A 108 15.14 -25.94 1.81
CA PHE A 108 14.73 -26.46 0.51
C PHE A 108 14.10 -27.86 0.61
N ALA A 109 14.63 -28.73 1.48
CA ALA A 109 14.05 -30.05 1.75
C ALA A 109 12.62 -29.96 2.31
N GLU A 110 12.37 -28.98 3.18
CA GLU A 110 11.05 -28.71 3.77
C GLU A 110 10.15 -27.84 2.88
N ARG A 111 10.70 -27.32 1.78
CA ARG A 111 10.09 -26.33 0.88
C ARG A 111 9.43 -25.19 1.63
N ALA A 112 10.13 -24.60 2.59
CA ALA A 112 9.58 -23.56 3.43
C ALA A 112 10.62 -22.51 3.84
N MET A 113 10.15 -21.27 3.96
CA MET A 113 10.85 -20.18 4.59
C MET A 113 10.52 -20.18 6.09
N VAL A 114 11.55 -20.27 6.92
CA VAL A 114 11.44 -20.40 8.38
C VAL A 114 12.12 -19.22 9.04
N HIS A 115 11.45 -18.64 10.03
CA HIS A 115 12.03 -17.62 10.89
C HIS A 115 11.48 -17.78 12.31
N ARG A 116 12.35 -18.15 13.25
CA ARG A 116 11.98 -18.52 14.62
C ARG A 116 10.93 -19.64 14.62
N ARG A 117 9.73 -19.38 15.17
CA ARG A 117 8.60 -20.33 15.22
C ARG A 117 7.66 -20.23 14.00
N LYS A 118 7.94 -19.34 13.06
CA LYS A 118 7.08 -19.09 11.90
C LYS A 118 7.62 -19.84 10.69
N ARG A 119 6.75 -20.56 9.99
CA ARG A 119 7.04 -21.31 8.78
C ARG A 119 6.07 -20.88 7.69
N VAL A 120 6.60 -20.59 6.50
CA VAL A 120 5.83 -20.23 5.30
C VAL A 120 6.26 -21.16 4.17
N PRO A 121 5.43 -22.13 3.76
CA PRO A 121 5.71 -22.99 2.61
C PRO A 121 5.97 -22.19 1.33
N PHE A 122 6.87 -22.66 0.47
CA PHE A 122 7.18 -22.02 -0.82
C PHE A 122 5.96 -21.98 -1.74
N GLY A 123 5.06 -22.97 -1.66
CA GLY A 123 3.79 -22.97 -2.39
C GLY A 123 2.82 -21.86 -1.97
N GLU A 124 3.03 -21.22 -0.81
CA GLU A 124 2.27 -20.06 -0.33
C GLU A 124 2.99 -18.74 -0.64
N LEU A 125 4.24 -18.77 -1.10
CA LEU A 125 4.93 -17.57 -1.53
C LEU A 125 4.53 -17.24 -2.97
N ARG A 126 4.39 -15.95 -3.25
CA ARG A 126 4.17 -15.39 -4.58
C ARG A 126 5.21 -14.30 -4.84
N PRO A 127 5.48 -13.93 -6.10
CA PRO A 127 6.44 -12.86 -6.41
C PRO A 127 6.10 -11.55 -5.68
N GLU A 128 4.80 -11.27 -5.48
CA GLU A 128 4.33 -10.05 -4.81
C GLU A 128 4.73 -9.96 -3.33
N HIS A 129 5.03 -11.08 -2.68
CA HIS A 129 5.53 -11.08 -1.31
C HIS A 129 6.97 -10.55 -1.20
N LEU A 130 7.73 -10.48 -2.29
CA LEU A 130 9.10 -9.97 -2.31
C LEU A 130 9.12 -8.48 -2.68
N VAL A 131 9.04 -7.62 -1.65
CA VAL A 131 8.82 -6.17 -1.79
C VAL A 131 10.11 -5.38 -1.55
N TRP A 132 10.37 -4.39 -2.40
CA TRP A 132 11.49 -3.45 -2.23
C TRP A 132 11.07 -2.18 -1.49
N LYS A 133 11.79 -1.86 -0.42
CA LYS A 133 11.75 -0.56 0.26
C LYS A 133 12.99 0.26 -0.12
N ASN A 134 12.78 1.33 -0.90
CA ASN A 134 13.83 2.24 -1.33
C ASN A 134 13.99 3.41 -0.33
N GLY A 135 15.15 3.49 0.30
CA GLY A 135 15.63 4.64 1.06
C GLY A 135 16.52 5.55 0.21
N TRP A 136 17.06 6.60 0.82
CA TRP A 136 17.91 7.58 0.11
C TRP A 136 19.23 6.97 -0.40
N PHE A 137 19.85 6.10 0.41
CA PHE A 137 21.13 5.49 0.08
C PHE A 137 21.05 3.97 -0.15
N PHE A 138 19.96 3.33 0.28
CA PHE A 138 19.83 1.89 0.36
C PHE A 138 18.50 1.40 -0.20
N ARG A 139 18.51 0.25 -0.87
CA ARG A 139 17.33 -0.52 -1.26
C ARG A 139 17.31 -1.79 -0.41
N ARG A 140 16.18 -2.10 0.20
CA ARG A 140 16.03 -3.26 1.09
C ARG A 140 14.95 -4.19 0.57
N LEU A 141 15.29 -5.46 0.39
CA LEU A 141 14.33 -6.50 0.03
C LEU A 141 13.65 -7.01 1.29
N TYR A 142 12.33 -7.07 1.28
CA TYR A 142 11.52 -7.64 2.35
C TYR A 142 10.68 -8.79 1.83
N VAL A 143 10.47 -9.80 2.66
CA VAL A 143 9.31 -10.68 2.55
C VAL A 143 8.16 -10.04 3.31
N ARG A 144 7.06 -9.80 2.61
CA ARG A 144 5.80 -9.24 3.13
C ARG A 144 4.70 -10.29 2.98
N HIS A 145 4.75 -11.31 3.83
CA HIS A 145 3.70 -12.30 4.01
C HIS A 145 2.94 -12.03 5.33
N PRO A 146 1.63 -12.30 5.46
CA PRO A 146 0.88 -12.13 6.71
C PRO A 146 1.56 -12.83 7.90
N SER A 147 2.07 -14.05 7.69
CA SER A 147 2.85 -14.78 8.69
C SER A 147 4.24 -14.19 8.92
N LEU A 148 4.94 -13.75 7.88
CA LEU A 148 6.36 -13.38 7.95
C LEU A 148 6.62 -12.03 7.29
N ARG A 149 6.99 -11.03 8.11
CA ARG A 149 7.42 -9.69 7.65
C ARG A 149 8.87 -9.45 8.07
N LYS A 150 9.82 -9.70 7.17
CA LYS A 150 11.26 -9.58 7.47
C LYS A 150 12.07 -9.05 6.29
N GLN A 151 13.12 -8.32 6.61
CA GLN A 151 14.13 -7.93 5.62
C GLN A 151 14.94 -9.17 5.25
N LEU A 152 15.13 -9.41 3.96
CA LEU A 152 16.00 -10.46 3.45
C LEU A 152 17.38 -9.92 3.06
N ALA A 153 17.43 -8.76 2.40
CA ALA A 153 18.69 -8.25 1.85
C ALA A 153 18.69 -6.73 1.82
N GLY A 154 19.86 -6.11 1.75
CA GLY A 154 19.97 -4.69 1.43
C GLY A 154 21.13 -4.40 0.49
N PHE A 155 20.92 -3.42 -0.36
CA PHE A 155 21.79 -3.00 -1.45
C PHE A 155 21.95 -1.48 -1.38
N PHE A 156 23.06 -0.93 -1.86
CA PHE A 156 23.19 0.51 -2.12
C PHE A 156 22.34 0.95 -3.31
N GLY A 157 22.06 2.25 -3.42
CA GLY A 157 21.35 2.82 -4.58
C GLY A 157 22.07 2.55 -5.92
N SER A 158 23.40 2.48 -5.91
CA SER A 158 24.23 2.18 -7.09
C SER A 158 24.16 0.72 -7.56
N GLU A 159 23.63 -0.19 -6.74
CA GLU A 159 23.60 -1.64 -6.99
C GLU A 159 22.25 -2.10 -7.56
N GLU A 160 21.53 -1.23 -8.28
CA GLU A 160 20.16 -1.49 -8.72
C GLU A 160 20.03 -2.75 -9.59
N ARG A 161 21.00 -3.00 -10.48
CA ARG A 161 20.99 -4.17 -11.37
C ARG A 161 21.20 -5.46 -10.58
N GLN A 162 22.19 -5.49 -9.69
CA GLN A 162 22.49 -6.62 -8.82
C GLN A 162 21.31 -6.94 -7.91
N ALA A 163 20.69 -5.91 -7.32
CA ALA A 163 19.48 -6.07 -6.52
C ALA A 163 18.33 -6.73 -7.31
N ALA A 164 18.07 -6.24 -8.53
CA ALA A 164 17.03 -6.80 -9.38
C ALA A 164 17.32 -8.26 -9.79
N GLU A 165 18.58 -8.55 -10.14
CA GLU A 165 19.02 -9.92 -10.44
C GLU A 165 18.90 -10.83 -9.22
N PHE A 166 19.33 -10.39 -8.05
CA PHE A 166 19.21 -11.13 -6.81
C PHE A 166 17.75 -11.50 -6.50
N ARG A 167 16.81 -10.56 -6.56
CA ARG A 167 15.37 -10.89 -6.36
C ARG A 167 14.89 -11.93 -7.36
N ARG A 168 15.26 -11.80 -8.63
CA ARG A 168 14.87 -12.75 -9.68
C ARG A 168 15.42 -14.15 -9.38
N ARG A 169 16.72 -14.26 -9.05
CA ARG A 169 17.37 -15.54 -8.69
C ARG A 169 16.79 -16.16 -7.44
N LEU A 170 16.52 -15.35 -6.41
CA LEU A 170 15.87 -15.79 -5.19
C LEU A 170 14.47 -16.34 -5.47
N TRP A 171 13.71 -15.65 -6.33
CA TRP A 171 12.41 -16.14 -6.75
C TRP A 171 12.51 -17.42 -7.58
N GLU A 172 13.44 -17.52 -8.53
CA GLU A 172 13.71 -18.74 -9.30
C GLU A 172 14.00 -19.95 -8.38
N LEU A 173 14.75 -19.74 -7.29
CA LEU A 173 15.05 -20.76 -6.28
C LEU A 173 13.81 -21.18 -5.47
N ILE A 174 12.97 -20.22 -5.06
CA ILE A 174 11.72 -20.49 -4.33
C ILE A 174 10.71 -21.18 -5.26
N ALA A 175 10.67 -20.76 -6.52
CA ALA A 175 9.71 -21.19 -7.53
C ALA A 175 10.14 -22.42 -8.35
N ALA A 176 11.34 -22.98 -8.09
CA ALA A 176 11.93 -24.07 -8.86
C ALA A 176 11.01 -25.33 -8.94
N PRO A 177 11.10 -26.11 -10.04
CA PRO A 177 9.97 -26.82 -10.64
C PRO A 177 9.73 -28.26 -10.13
N GLU A 178 9.81 -28.52 -8.82
CA GLU A 178 9.10 -29.69 -8.27
C GLU A 178 7.61 -29.36 -8.00
N LEU A 179 7.04 -28.43 -8.77
CA LEU A 179 5.74 -27.80 -8.53
C LEU A 179 4.87 -27.85 -9.79
N ALA A 180 4.84 -29.01 -10.45
CA ALA A 180 3.81 -29.36 -11.42
C ALA A 180 2.74 -30.31 -10.84
N ASP A 181 2.97 -30.98 -9.70
CA ASP A 181 2.08 -32.04 -9.21
C ASP A 181 1.56 -31.86 -7.76
N ALA A 182 1.54 -30.63 -7.24
CA ALA A 182 0.65 -30.32 -6.13
C ALA A 182 -0.65 -29.74 -6.74
N PRO A 183 -1.85 -30.25 -6.41
CA PRO A 183 -3.10 -29.86 -7.05
C PRO A 183 -3.34 -28.36 -6.84
N GLY A 184 -2.95 -27.58 -7.86
CA GLY A 184 -2.74 -26.14 -7.79
C GLY A 184 -3.92 -25.30 -8.25
N ASP A 185 -5.12 -25.89 -8.29
CA ASP A 185 -6.37 -25.14 -8.33
C ASP A 185 -7.03 -25.35 -6.97
N GLY A 186 -7.07 -24.30 -6.13
CA GLY A 186 -7.64 -24.31 -4.79
C GLY A 186 -9.16 -24.48 -4.75
N GLY A 187 -9.69 -25.48 -5.47
CA GLY A 187 -11.13 -25.76 -5.61
C GLY A 187 -11.93 -24.70 -6.35
N LEU A 188 -11.32 -23.57 -6.71
CA LEU A 188 -12.03 -22.46 -7.34
C LEU A 188 -12.38 -22.77 -8.79
N THR A 189 -13.62 -22.50 -9.14
CA THR A 189 -14.10 -22.51 -10.52
C THR A 189 -13.50 -21.35 -11.33
N PRO A 190 -13.55 -21.40 -12.68
CA PRO A 190 -13.08 -20.28 -13.51
C PRO A 190 -13.71 -18.93 -13.12
N VAL A 191 -15.02 -18.88 -12.85
CA VAL A 191 -15.69 -17.62 -12.49
C VAL A 191 -15.25 -17.14 -11.11
N GLN A 192 -15.10 -18.03 -10.13
CA GLN A 192 -14.55 -17.68 -8.82
C GLN A 192 -13.13 -17.13 -8.93
N ARG A 193 -12.28 -17.74 -9.75
CA ARG A 193 -10.92 -17.25 -10.00
C ARG A 193 -10.94 -15.85 -10.63
N TRP A 194 -11.84 -15.58 -11.57
CA TRP A 194 -11.99 -14.26 -12.19
C TRP A 194 -12.39 -13.19 -11.17
N ILE A 195 -13.35 -13.51 -10.29
CA ILE A 195 -13.80 -12.63 -9.20
C ILE A 195 -12.61 -12.27 -8.29
N ILE A 196 -11.83 -13.26 -7.85
CA ILE A 196 -10.65 -13.01 -7.01
C ILE A 196 -9.60 -12.16 -7.74
N ALA A 197 -9.42 -12.41 -9.05
CA ALA A 197 -8.48 -11.68 -9.88
C ALA A 197 -8.81 -10.18 -9.98
N ALA A 198 -10.09 -9.80 -10.01
CA ALA A 198 -10.51 -8.41 -10.06
C ALA A 198 -10.15 -7.65 -8.76
N GLY A 199 -10.17 -8.32 -7.60
CA GLY A 199 -9.75 -7.75 -6.31
C GLY A 199 -8.24 -7.88 -6.02
N ALA A 200 -7.47 -8.49 -6.93
CA ALA A 200 -6.06 -8.85 -6.69
C ALA A 200 -5.16 -7.68 -6.27
N PRO A 201 -5.27 -6.44 -6.82
CA PRO A 201 -4.40 -5.34 -6.42
C PRO A 201 -4.47 -5.02 -4.92
N TYR A 202 -5.68 -5.04 -4.33
CA TYR A 202 -5.87 -4.74 -2.92
C TYR A 202 -5.60 -5.96 -2.02
N GLY A 203 -5.81 -7.18 -2.51
CA GLY A 203 -5.42 -8.40 -1.80
C GLY A 203 -3.89 -8.54 -1.69
N ALA A 204 -3.20 -8.47 -2.82
CA ALA A 204 -1.77 -8.72 -2.92
C ALA A 204 -0.94 -7.64 -2.20
N ILE A 205 -1.33 -6.36 -2.24
CA ILE A 205 -0.60 -5.29 -1.52
C ILE A 205 -0.64 -5.49 0.01
N ASN A 206 -1.69 -6.14 0.50
CA ASN A 206 -1.84 -6.51 1.90
C ASN A 206 -1.24 -7.89 2.24
N GLY A 207 -0.66 -8.57 1.25
CA GLY A 207 0.04 -9.84 1.40
C GLY A 207 -0.85 -11.08 1.29
N PHE A 208 -2.14 -10.93 0.99
CA PHE A 208 -3.04 -12.08 0.85
C PHE A 208 -2.79 -12.82 -0.46
N LEU A 209 -3.00 -14.13 -0.43
CA LEU A 209 -3.05 -14.95 -1.63
C LEU A 209 -4.25 -14.57 -2.50
N VAL A 210 -4.05 -14.56 -3.82
CA VAL A 210 -5.06 -14.18 -4.83
C VAL A 210 -5.55 -15.39 -5.64
N ASP A 211 -5.53 -16.58 -5.02
CA ASP A 211 -5.92 -17.87 -5.62
C ASP A 211 -7.02 -18.61 -4.84
N ARG A 212 -7.65 -17.94 -3.87
CA ARG A 212 -8.61 -18.54 -2.92
C ARG A 212 -9.55 -17.50 -2.32
N LEU A 213 -10.70 -17.93 -1.83
CA LEU A 213 -11.60 -17.06 -1.06
C LEU A 213 -11.03 -16.74 0.32
N GLY A 214 -10.75 -17.78 1.11
CA GLY A 214 -10.35 -17.71 2.50
C GLY A 214 -8.83 -17.68 2.73
N THR A 215 -8.40 -18.21 3.86
CA THR A 215 -7.02 -18.11 4.32
C THR A 215 -6.06 -19.05 3.59
N ALA A 216 -4.77 -18.75 3.68
CA ALA A 216 -3.69 -19.68 3.36
C ALA A 216 -3.85 -21.03 4.11
N PRO A 217 -3.36 -22.13 3.51
CA PRO A 217 -3.46 -23.45 4.12
C PRO A 217 -2.49 -23.56 5.31
N GLY A 218 -2.78 -24.47 6.24
CA GLY A 218 -1.96 -24.65 7.45
C GLY A 218 -2.29 -23.67 8.58
N GLU A 219 -2.25 -24.17 9.81
CA GLU A 219 -2.76 -23.45 10.99
C GLU A 219 -2.05 -22.12 11.27
N SER A 220 -0.73 -22.06 11.07
CA SER A 220 0.05 -20.83 11.31
C SER A 220 -0.30 -19.72 10.32
N ALA A 221 -0.41 -20.06 9.03
CA ALA A 221 -0.74 -19.10 7.98
C ALA A 221 -2.21 -18.67 8.06
N LYS A 222 -3.12 -19.62 8.30
CA LYS A 222 -4.53 -19.33 8.63
C LYS A 222 -4.68 -18.34 9.79
N ALA A 223 -3.98 -18.56 10.89
CA ALA A 223 -4.04 -17.65 12.04
C ALA A 223 -3.45 -16.26 11.72
N ALA A 224 -2.44 -16.19 10.84
CA ALA A 224 -1.87 -14.92 10.41
C ALA A 224 -2.83 -14.13 9.50
N ASP A 225 -3.41 -14.78 8.50
CA ASP A 225 -4.40 -14.17 7.61
C ASP A 225 -5.62 -13.68 8.40
N ARG A 226 -6.11 -14.47 9.36
CA ARG A 226 -7.21 -14.05 10.24
C ARG A 226 -6.89 -12.80 11.04
N ARG A 227 -5.68 -12.71 11.61
CA ARG A 227 -5.23 -11.52 12.35
C ARG A 227 -5.12 -10.30 11.43
N THR A 228 -4.45 -10.44 10.29
CA THR A 228 -4.30 -9.34 9.33
C THR A 228 -5.67 -8.91 8.77
N ALA A 229 -6.59 -9.84 8.51
CA ALA A 229 -7.96 -9.52 8.10
C ALA A 229 -8.72 -8.78 9.22
N HIS A 230 -8.62 -9.20 10.49
CA HIS A 230 -9.19 -8.45 11.62
C HIS A 230 -8.62 -7.02 11.71
N GLU A 231 -7.28 -6.88 11.68
CA GLU A 231 -6.61 -5.58 11.71
C GLU A 231 -7.09 -4.67 10.58
N LEU A 232 -7.16 -5.22 9.35
CA LEU A 232 -7.60 -4.49 8.18
C LEU A 232 -9.12 -4.28 8.10
N LEU A 233 -9.93 -4.96 8.91
CA LEU A 233 -11.36 -4.62 9.03
C LEU A 233 -11.56 -3.51 10.07
N GLN A 234 -10.77 -3.50 11.13
CA GLN A 234 -10.89 -2.52 12.20
C GLN A 234 -10.24 -1.18 11.87
N ASP A 235 -8.96 -1.18 11.46
CA ASP A 235 -8.10 0.00 11.46
C ASP A 235 -8.19 0.90 10.20
N PRO A 236 -8.70 0.41 9.05
CA PRO A 236 -9.10 1.29 7.93
C PRO A 236 -10.61 1.43 7.73
N TRP A 237 -11.42 0.46 8.19
CA TRP A 237 -12.84 0.39 7.86
C TRP A 237 -13.78 0.55 9.05
N GLY A 238 -13.26 0.52 10.29
CA GLY A 238 -14.10 0.60 11.48
C GLY A 238 -15.12 -0.54 11.59
N ALA A 239 -14.86 -1.68 10.95
CA ALA A 239 -15.75 -2.83 10.94
C ALA A 239 -15.33 -3.85 12.01
N TYR A 240 -16.08 -3.90 13.10
CA TYR A 240 -15.86 -4.79 14.25
C TYR A 240 -16.80 -6.01 14.25
N ASP A 241 -17.85 -5.97 13.44
CA ASP A 241 -18.83 -7.05 13.28
C ASP A 241 -19.40 -7.13 11.85
N LEU A 242 -20.31 -8.08 11.65
CA LEU A 242 -20.96 -8.34 10.36
C LEU A 242 -21.78 -7.14 9.87
N GLU A 243 -22.50 -6.45 10.76
CA GLU A 243 -23.37 -5.34 10.37
C GLU A 243 -22.53 -4.18 9.82
N GLN A 244 -21.47 -3.82 10.54
CA GLN A 244 -20.54 -2.77 10.13
C GLN A 244 -19.77 -3.13 8.87
N LEU A 245 -19.37 -4.41 8.71
CA LEU A 245 -18.78 -4.90 7.47
C LEU A 245 -19.74 -4.70 6.28
N LEU A 246 -21.00 -5.11 6.42
CA LEU A 246 -21.98 -4.98 5.35
C LEU A 246 -22.31 -3.51 5.06
N GLY A 247 -22.32 -2.65 6.09
CA GLY A 247 -22.41 -1.20 5.93
C GLY A 247 -21.27 -0.63 5.09
N ALA A 248 -20.02 -0.98 5.42
CA ALA A 248 -18.83 -0.57 4.67
C ALA A 248 -18.85 -1.04 3.21
N VAL A 249 -19.25 -2.30 2.98
CA VAL A 249 -19.39 -2.83 1.61
C VAL A 249 -20.51 -2.13 0.84
N ASN A 250 -21.67 -1.92 1.46
CA ASN A 250 -22.77 -1.22 0.81
C ASN A 250 -22.36 0.20 0.41
N TRP A 251 -21.69 0.92 1.31
CA TRP A 251 -21.14 2.25 1.02
C TRP A 251 -20.19 2.22 -0.19
N LEU A 252 -19.24 1.27 -0.25
CA LEU A 252 -18.35 1.13 -1.42
C LEU A 252 -19.11 0.88 -2.72
N VAL A 253 -20.17 0.08 -2.67
CA VAL A 253 -20.94 -0.31 -3.85
C VAL A 253 -21.79 0.84 -4.37
N GLN A 254 -22.42 1.62 -3.49
CA GLN A 254 -23.30 2.74 -3.86
C GLN A 254 -22.51 4.01 -4.19
N ASP A 255 -21.83 4.56 -3.18
CA ASP A 255 -21.18 5.87 -3.28
C ASP A 255 -19.67 5.70 -3.40
N GLY A 256 -19.08 5.03 -2.41
CA GLY A 256 -17.66 4.77 -2.28
C GLY A 256 -16.81 6.03 -2.20
N HIS A 257 -15.49 5.87 -2.30
CA HIS A 257 -14.58 7.00 -2.33
C HIS A 257 -14.78 7.87 -3.58
N ARG A 258 -15.39 7.29 -4.63
CA ARG A 258 -15.62 7.98 -5.90
C ARG A 258 -16.76 9.01 -5.88
N ALA A 259 -17.55 9.09 -4.81
CA ALA A 259 -18.73 9.96 -4.75
C ALA A 259 -18.44 11.40 -5.19
N ASP A 260 -17.33 11.98 -4.70
CA ASP A 260 -16.94 13.35 -5.00
C ASP A 260 -16.12 13.51 -6.30
N PHE A 261 -15.62 12.42 -6.90
CA PHE A 261 -14.63 12.50 -7.98
C PHE A 261 -15.17 13.23 -9.22
N THR A 262 -16.43 13.01 -9.58
CA THR A 262 -17.07 13.70 -10.72
C THR A 262 -17.24 15.18 -10.43
N ARG A 263 -17.65 15.55 -9.21
CA ARG A 263 -17.82 16.95 -8.79
C ARG A 263 -16.49 17.67 -8.77
N ASP A 264 -15.48 17.06 -8.18
CA ASP A 264 -14.11 17.59 -8.11
C ASP A 264 -13.51 17.74 -9.51
N ALA A 265 -13.81 16.83 -10.44
CA ALA A 265 -13.35 16.93 -11.83
C ALA A 265 -13.98 18.11 -12.58
N ARG A 266 -15.27 18.38 -12.36
CA ARG A 266 -15.95 19.57 -12.90
C ARG A 266 -15.38 20.86 -12.33
N LEU A 267 -15.02 20.86 -11.05
CA LEU A 267 -14.40 22.01 -10.39
C LEU A 267 -12.96 22.24 -10.91
N ALA A 268 -12.17 21.18 -11.04
CA ALA A 268 -10.81 21.23 -11.61
C ALA A 268 -10.78 21.57 -13.11
N ALA A 269 -11.91 21.44 -13.82
CA ALA A 269 -12.04 21.85 -15.22
C ALA A 269 -12.13 23.38 -15.42
N ARG A 270 -12.38 24.13 -14.35
CA ARG A 270 -12.62 25.59 -14.40
C ARG A 270 -11.32 26.38 -14.57
N PRO A 271 -11.38 27.67 -14.94
CA PRO A 271 -10.19 28.50 -15.02
C PRO A 271 -9.39 28.52 -13.71
N PRO A 272 -8.05 28.62 -13.74
CA PRO A 272 -7.22 28.59 -12.53
C PRO A 272 -7.64 29.60 -11.46
N ALA A 273 -8.08 30.79 -11.86
CA ALA A 273 -8.57 31.82 -10.93
C ALA A 273 -9.79 31.34 -10.11
N ALA A 274 -10.73 30.63 -10.73
CA ALA A 274 -11.90 30.09 -10.03
C ALA A 274 -11.52 28.95 -9.07
N GLN A 275 -10.49 28.16 -9.41
CA GLN A 275 -9.97 27.11 -8.53
C GLN A 275 -9.26 27.70 -7.31
N GLU A 276 -8.48 28.78 -7.51
CA GLU A 276 -7.79 29.49 -6.44
C GLU A 276 -8.77 30.19 -5.49
N GLU A 277 -9.81 30.82 -6.05
CA GLU A 277 -10.90 31.43 -5.30
C GLU A 277 -11.62 30.37 -4.44
N TYR A 278 -12.06 29.27 -5.05
CA TYR A 278 -12.66 28.15 -4.31
C TYR A 278 -11.75 27.64 -3.20
N GLY A 279 -10.49 27.37 -3.51
CA GLY A 279 -9.59 26.78 -2.55
C GLY A 279 -9.20 27.72 -1.40
N THR A 280 -9.24 29.03 -1.63
CA THR A 280 -9.08 30.03 -0.57
C THR A 280 -10.28 30.04 0.35
N LEU A 281 -11.48 30.04 -0.22
CA LEU A 281 -12.72 30.03 0.55
C LEU A 281 -12.92 28.73 1.33
N LEU A 282 -12.55 27.58 0.75
CA LEU A 282 -12.61 26.29 1.43
C LEU A 282 -11.71 26.27 2.67
N ARG A 283 -10.49 26.84 2.58
CA ARG A 283 -9.58 26.99 3.73
C ARG A 283 -10.10 27.96 4.77
N GLU A 284 -10.75 29.05 4.35
CA GLU A 284 -11.36 30.01 5.26
C GLU A 284 -12.49 29.35 6.06
N VAL A 285 -13.42 28.67 5.38
CA VAL A 285 -14.55 27.96 6.02
C VAL A 285 -14.05 26.83 6.93
N ASP A 286 -13.10 26.02 6.48
CA ASP A 286 -12.49 24.96 7.29
C ASP A 286 -11.83 25.52 8.56
N ALA A 287 -11.13 26.66 8.46
CA ALA A 287 -10.53 27.32 9.61
C ALA A 287 -11.56 27.88 10.60
N LEU A 288 -12.72 28.35 10.13
CA LEU A 288 -13.84 28.77 10.98
C LEU A 288 -14.44 27.57 11.72
N ILE A 289 -14.72 26.47 11.02
CA ILE A 289 -15.22 25.22 11.62
C ILE A 289 -14.24 24.70 12.67
N ALA A 290 -12.94 24.68 12.36
CA ALA A 290 -11.90 24.20 13.28
C ALA A 290 -11.80 25.03 14.58
N ARG A 291 -12.24 26.29 14.54
CA ARG A 291 -12.27 27.21 15.70
C ARG A 291 -13.63 27.23 16.42
N ASP A 292 -14.63 26.52 15.89
CA ASP A 292 -16.02 26.60 16.33
C ASP A 292 -16.62 28.01 16.17
N ASP A 293 -16.11 28.79 15.23
CA ASP A 293 -16.55 30.16 14.91
C ASP A 293 -17.71 30.12 13.88
N LEU A 294 -18.90 29.70 14.32
CA LEU A 294 -20.08 29.50 13.45
C LEU A 294 -21.04 30.70 13.35
N GLU A 295 -20.66 31.82 13.98
CA GLU A 295 -21.38 33.09 13.92
C GLU A 295 -21.06 33.87 12.62
N PRO A 296 -21.83 34.92 12.26
CA PRO A 296 -21.56 35.71 11.07
C PRO A 296 -20.09 36.20 10.99
N PRO A 297 -19.41 36.04 9.84
CA PRO A 297 -19.97 35.79 8.52
C PRO A 297 -19.97 34.30 8.07
N PHE A 298 -19.94 33.32 8.99
CA PHE A 298 -19.77 31.90 8.64
C PHE A 298 -20.77 31.40 7.59
N VAL A 299 -22.06 31.65 7.80
CA VAL A 299 -23.13 31.17 6.90
C VAL A 299 -23.01 31.82 5.53
N GLU A 300 -22.66 33.11 5.46
CA GLU A 300 -22.40 33.83 4.20
C GLU A 300 -21.23 33.21 3.44
N ARG A 301 -20.12 32.93 4.13
CA ARG A 301 -18.94 32.27 3.53
C ARG A 301 -19.24 30.85 3.06
N LEU A 302 -20.02 30.09 3.82
CA LEU A 302 -20.44 28.75 3.42
C LEU A 302 -21.36 28.79 2.19
N ILE A 303 -22.27 29.76 2.11
CA ILE A 303 -23.11 29.97 0.93
C ILE A 303 -22.26 30.34 -0.30
N GLU A 304 -21.25 31.20 -0.15
CA GLU A 304 -20.29 31.52 -1.21
C GLU A 304 -19.51 30.28 -1.64
N LEU A 305 -19.04 29.46 -0.69
CA LEU A 305 -18.32 28.22 -0.96
C LEU A 305 -19.16 27.25 -1.78
N VAL A 306 -20.42 27.07 -1.37
CA VAL A 306 -21.38 26.21 -2.08
C VAL A 306 -21.65 26.75 -3.48
N ARG A 307 -21.84 28.06 -3.66
CA ARG A 307 -21.99 28.63 -5.01
C ARG A 307 -20.80 28.31 -5.91
N LEU A 308 -19.58 28.47 -5.38
CA LEU A 308 -18.37 28.13 -6.10
C LEU A 308 -18.23 26.62 -6.33
N ARG A 309 -18.53 25.74 -5.38
CA ARG A 309 -18.45 24.28 -5.57
C ARG A 309 -19.33 23.83 -6.74
N TYR A 310 -20.58 24.28 -6.74
CA TYR A 310 -21.61 23.77 -7.65
C TYR A 310 -21.73 24.56 -8.97
N GLY A 311 -21.10 25.72 -9.09
CA GLY A 311 -21.04 26.46 -10.37
C GLY A 311 -22.41 26.97 -10.81
N ASP A 312 -22.82 26.64 -12.03
CA ASP A 312 -24.11 27.07 -12.60
C ASP A 312 -25.31 26.63 -11.74
N GLU A 313 -25.20 25.47 -11.08
CA GLU A 313 -26.21 24.95 -10.17
C GLU A 313 -26.14 25.59 -8.78
N GLY A 314 -25.06 26.30 -8.45
CA GLY A 314 -24.74 26.74 -7.09
C GLY A 314 -25.76 27.67 -6.45
N GLY A 315 -26.55 28.40 -7.25
CA GLY A 315 -27.69 29.16 -6.74
C GLY A 315 -28.79 28.29 -6.12
N SER A 316 -28.99 27.07 -6.62
CA SER A 316 -29.97 26.11 -6.08
C SER A 316 -29.49 25.49 -4.77
N TYR A 317 -28.26 24.97 -4.75
CA TYR A 317 -27.60 24.43 -3.56
C TYR A 317 -27.51 25.49 -2.44
N ALA A 318 -27.15 26.73 -2.76
CA ALA A 318 -27.05 27.83 -1.79
C ALA A 318 -28.37 28.09 -1.03
N ARG A 319 -29.53 27.86 -1.65
CA ARG A 319 -30.83 28.03 -0.98
C ARG A 319 -31.12 26.93 0.04
N LEU A 320 -30.48 25.77 -0.09
CA LEU A 320 -30.66 24.64 0.81
C LEU A 320 -29.77 24.75 2.06
N VAL A 321 -28.65 25.47 1.99
CA VAL A 321 -27.68 25.60 3.10
C VAL A 321 -28.34 25.96 4.44
N PRO A 322 -29.17 27.01 4.57
CA PRO A 322 -29.74 27.34 5.88
C PRO A 322 -30.72 26.29 6.41
N ARG A 323 -31.37 25.55 5.51
CA ARG A 323 -32.34 24.50 5.88
C ARG A 323 -31.62 23.26 6.38
N LEU A 324 -30.54 22.87 5.70
CA LEU A 324 -29.67 21.76 6.10
C LEU A 324 -28.93 22.05 7.41
N LEU A 325 -28.41 23.27 7.61
CA LEU A 325 -27.77 23.65 8.88
C LEU A 325 -28.73 23.65 10.09
N ARG A 326 -30.04 23.75 9.85
CA ARG A 326 -31.08 23.69 10.88
C ARG A 326 -31.70 22.30 11.03
N ASP A 327 -31.19 21.30 10.31
CA ASP A 327 -31.76 19.95 10.23
C ASP A 327 -33.27 19.98 9.92
N GLU A 328 -33.71 20.88 9.03
CA GLU A 328 -35.11 21.01 8.67
C GLU A 328 -35.62 19.72 7.98
N PRO A 329 -36.75 19.13 8.44
CA PRO A 329 -37.31 17.95 7.80
C PRO A 329 -37.55 18.15 6.30
N GLY A 330 -37.02 17.24 5.48
CA GLY A 330 -37.20 17.25 4.03
C GLY A 330 -36.21 18.13 3.25
N ALA A 331 -35.20 18.72 3.89
CA ALA A 331 -34.16 19.51 3.22
C ALA A 331 -33.20 18.65 2.37
N ASP A 332 -33.06 17.37 2.69
CA ASP A 332 -32.16 16.36 2.10
C ASP A 332 -32.89 15.35 1.19
N VAL A 333 -34.20 15.51 0.98
CA VAL A 333 -35.01 14.55 0.21
C VAL A 333 -34.77 14.66 -1.30
N SER A 334 -34.37 15.82 -1.81
CA SER A 334 -33.99 15.98 -3.21
C SER A 334 -32.56 15.48 -3.44
N GLU A 335 -32.22 15.16 -4.69
CA GLU A 335 -30.87 14.73 -5.06
C GLU A 335 -29.82 15.79 -4.69
N GLU A 336 -30.11 17.07 -4.95
CA GLU A 336 -29.24 18.20 -4.58
C GLU A 336 -29.15 18.36 -3.06
N GLY A 337 -30.25 18.13 -2.34
CA GLY A 337 -30.30 18.16 -0.88
C GLY A 337 -29.44 17.07 -0.27
N ALA A 338 -29.53 15.84 -0.76
CA ALA A 338 -28.74 14.71 -0.32
C ALA A 338 -27.23 14.91 -0.61
N GLU A 339 -26.87 15.32 -1.83
CA GLU A 339 -25.48 15.62 -2.20
C GLU A 339 -24.90 16.73 -1.33
N LEU A 340 -25.66 17.80 -1.11
CA LEU A 340 -25.22 18.90 -0.26
C LEU A 340 -25.09 18.48 1.21
N ALA A 341 -26.04 17.70 1.72
CA ALA A 341 -26.00 17.18 3.08
C ALA A 341 -24.74 16.32 3.30
N GLN A 342 -24.38 15.48 2.34
CA GLN A 342 -23.16 14.69 2.38
C GLN A 342 -21.91 15.57 2.40
N PHE A 343 -21.82 16.56 1.51
CA PHE A 343 -20.69 17.50 1.48
C PHE A 343 -20.56 18.26 2.81
N LEU A 344 -21.67 18.81 3.34
CA LEU A 344 -21.65 19.50 4.63
C LEU A 344 -21.25 18.55 5.76
N HIS A 345 -21.80 17.32 5.79
CA HIS A 345 -21.44 16.33 6.79
C HIS A 345 -19.92 16.04 6.77
N GLN A 346 -19.32 15.84 5.60
CA GLN A 346 -17.88 15.65 5.48
C GLN A 346 -17.11 16.90 5.93
N LEU A 347 -17.53 18.08 5.49
CA LEU A 347 -16.87 19.35 5.85
C LEU A 347 -16.87 19.62 7.36
N PHE A 348 -17.94 19.26 8.09
CA PHE A 348 -18.03 19.45 9.54
C PHE A 348 -17.38 18.34 10.36
N ASN A 349 -17.39 17.09 9.89
CA ASN A 349 -17.00 15.93 10.69
C ASN A 349 -15.65 15.32 10.30
N ASP A 350 -15.15 15.57 9.10
CA ASP A 350 -13.84 15.12 8.64
C ASP A 350 -12.84 16.28 8.58
N ARG A 351 -11.95 16.33 9.57
CA ARG A 351 -10.90 17.35 9.68
C ARG A 351 -9.92 17.39 8.52
N ASN A 352 -9.85 16.33 7.72
CA ASN A 352 -8.96 16.28 6.56
C ASN A 352 -9.69 16.61 5.26
N HIS A 353 -11.03 16.67 5.25
CA HIS A 353 -11.85 16.81 4.04
C HIS A 353 -11.38 17.95 3.14
N ALA A 354 -11.23 19.15 3.68
CA ALA A 354 -10.79 20.32 2.91
C ALA A 354 -9.40 20.11 2.29
N SER A 355 -8.46 19.53 3.05
CA SER A 355 -7.11 19.25 2.56
C SER A 355 -7.07 18.15 1.50
N GLU A 356 -7.90 17.12 1.63
CA GLU A 356 -8.03 16.01 0.69
C GLU A 356 -8.69 16.48 -0.61
N GLU A 357 -9.73 17.29 -0.54
CA GLU A 357 -10.38 17.84 -1.72
C GLU A 357 -9.43 18.76 -2.50
N LEU A 358 -8.73 19.66 -1.80
CA LEU A 358 -7.69 20.50 -2.43
C LEU A 358 -6.56 19.69 -3.05
N HIS A 359 -6.24 18.54 -2.47
CA HIS A 359 -5.30 17.60 -3.07
C HIS A 359 -5.87 17.01 -4.37
N ARG A 360 -7.11 16.51 -4.33
CA ARG A 360 -7.80 15.95 -5.51
C ARG A 360 -7.90 16.96 -6.65
N LEU A 361 -8.24 18.22 -6.37
CA LEU A 361 -8.30 19.28 -7.39
C LEU A 361 -6.95 19.49 -8.09
N ARG A 362 -5.82 19.44 -7.35
CA ARG A 362 -4.48 19.53 -7.96
C ARG A 362 -4.17 18.33 -8.84
N VAL A 363 -4.53 17.13 -8.39
CA VAL A 363 -4.31 15.89 -9.14
C VAL A 363 -5.17 15.88 -10.42
N LEU A 364 -6.42 16.37 -10.33
CA LEU A 364 -7.35 16.52 -11.44
C LEU A 364 -7.03 17.72 -12.35
N ALA A 365 -5.96 18.48 -12.12
CA ALA A 365 -5.46 19.43 -13.11
C ALA A 365 -5.05 18.71 -14.41
N ASP A 366 -4.68 17.43 -14.33
CA ASP A 366 -4.41 16.57 -15.50
C ASP A 366 -5.71 16.23 -16.27
N PRO A 367 -5.87 16.71 -17.51
CA PRO A 367 -7.06 16.40 -18.33
C PRO A 367 -7.24 14.91 -18.62
N ALA A 368 -6.15 14.14 -18.73
CA ALA A 368 -6.22 12.71 -19.02
C ALA A 368 -6.83 11.94 -17.84
N LEU A 369 -6.50 12.35 -16.62
CA LEU A 369 -7.10 11.79 -15.42
C LEU A 369 -8.57 12.19 -15.29
N ARG A 370 -8.90 13.47 -15.53
CA ARG A 370 -10.29 13.96 -15.49
C ARG A 370 -11.21 13.21 -16.46
N ALA A 371 -10.71 12.84 -17.63
CA ALA A 371 -11.49 12.09 -18.61
C ALA A 371 -11.91 10.69 -18.13
N ASN A 372 -11.26 10.13 -17.10
CA ASN A 372 -11.54 8.79 -16.60
C ASN A 372 -12.26 8.73 -15.25
N VAL A 373 -12.67 9.86 -14.64
CA VAL A 373 -13.19 9.85 -13.25
C VAL A 373 -14.42 8.96 -13.04
N GLU A 374 -15.31 8.88 -14.04
CA GLU A 374 -16.48 8.00 -14.01
C GLU A 374 -16.13 6.50 -14.12
N ARG A 375 -14.87 6.20 -14.49
CA ARG A 375 -14.35 4.85 -14.67
C ARG A 375 -13.60 4.35 -13.43
N PHE A 376 -13.53 5.10 -12.33
CA PHE A 376 -12.78 4.69 -11.13
C PHE A 376 -13.54 3.73 -10.20
N LEU A 377 -14.67 3.16 -10.63
CA LEU A 377 -15.46 2.16 -9.90
C LEU A 377 -14.61 1.03 -9.30
N ILE A 378 -13.64 0.50 -10.06
CA ILE A 378 -12.77 -0.60 -9.61
C ILE A 378 -11.99 -0.27 -8.33
N TRP A 379 -11.72 1.01 -8.07
CA TRP A 379 -11.10 1.42 -6.82
C TRP A 379 -11.93 0.99 -5.62
N ASP A 380 -13.24 1.17 -5.67
CA ASP A 380 -14.15 0.77 -4.60
C ASP A 380 -14.56 -0.71 -4.72
N TYR A 381 -14.86 -1.18 -5.92
CA TYR A 381 -15.32 -2.56 -6.12
C TYR A 381 -14.22 -3.58 -5.79
N GLY A 382 -12.97 -3.31 -6.15
CA GLY A 382 -11.83 -4.16 -5.78
C GLY A 382 -11.66 -4.26 -4.25
N ARG A 383 -12.02 -3.23 -3.50
CA ARG A 383 -12.06 -3.25 -2.03
C ARG A 383 -13.25 -4.03 -1.51
N ALA A 384 -14.44 -3.82 -2.08
CA ALA A 384 -15.65 -4.55 -1.69
C ALA A 384 -15.45 -6.06 -1.83
N LEU A 385 -14.84 -6.51 -2.95
CA LEU A 385 -14.46 -7.91 -3.15
C LEU A 385 -13.54 -8.43 -2.02
N MET A 386 -12.56 -7.62 -1.59
CA MET A 386 -11.69 -7.99 -0.47
C MET A 386 -12.39 -7.96 0.89
N LEU A 387 -13.32 -7.04 1.13
CA LEU A 387 -14.09 -6.98 2.37
C LEU A 387 -14.94 -8.23 2.55
N TYR A 388 -15.57 -8.71 1.48
CA TYR A 388 -16.26 -10.02 1.50
C TYR A 388 -15.30 -11.16 1.86
N ARG A 389 -14.10 -11.18 1.26
CA ARG A 389 -13.08 -12.18 1.58
C ARG A 389 -12.62 -12.10 3.03
N TRP A 390 -12.35 -10.92 3.55
CA TRP A 390 -11.94 -10.74 4.95
C TRP A 390 -13.06 -11.16 5.90
N GLY A 391 -14.31 -10.78 5.62
CA GLY A 391 -15.49 -11.26 6.35
C GLY A 391 -15.58 -12.79 6.42
N HIS A 392 -15.27 -13.47 5.31
CA HIS A 392 -15.19 -14.93 5.29
C HIS A 392 -13.99 -15.46 6.10
N MET A 393 -12.78 -14.91 5.92
CA MET A 393 -11.58 -15.32 6.64
C MET A 393 -11.78 -15.26 8.15
N VAL A 394 -12.46 -14.22 8.64
CA VAL A 394 -12.72 -14.01 10.07
C VAL A 394 -13.93 -14.80 10.60
N GLY A 395 -14.73 -15.39 9.71
CA GLY A 395 -15.87 -16.25 10.05
C GLY A 395 -17.19 -15.49 10.23
N TRP A 396 -17.31 -14.26 9.73
CA TRP A 396 -18.57 -13.51 9.74
C TRP A 396 -19.45 -13.85 8.54
N LEU A 397 -18.85 -14.27 7.43
CA LEU A 397 -19.55 -14.61 6.19
C LEU A 397 -19.33 -16.06 5.78
N THR A 398 -20.38 -16.68 5.26
CA THR A 398 -20.29 -17.98 4.60
C THR A 398 -19.68 -17.83 3.21
N GLU A 399 -19.08 -18.91 2.72
CA GLU A 399 -18.52 -18.94 1.36
C GLU A 399 -19.58 -18.64 0.29
N GLU A 400 -20.74 -19.29 0.38
CA GLU A 400 -21.85 -19.09 -0.56
C GLU A 400 -22.30 -17.62 -0.61
N TYR A 401 -22.46 -16.99 0.55
CA TYR A 401 -22.85 -15.58 0.62
C TYR A 401 -21.82 -14.69 -0.07
N CYS A 402 -20.53 -14.92 0.15
CA CYS A 402 -19.48 -14.15 -0.52
C CYS A 402 -19.58 -14.26 -2.04
N TRP A 403 -19.70 -15.46 -2.59
CA TRP A 403 -19.77 -15.64 -4.03
C TRP A 403 -21.02 -15.02 -4.66
N GLU A 404 -22.18 -15.17 -4.01
CA GLU A 404 -23.44 -14.55 -4.47
C GLU A 404 -23.37 -13.03 -4.52
N ARG A 405 -22.69 -12.39 -3.57
CA ARG A 405 -22.56 -10.93 -3.54
C ARG A 405 -21.45 -10.39 -4.42
N MET A 406 -20.37 -11.15 -4.60
CA MET A 406 -19.25 -10.72 -5.43
C MET A 406 -19.50 -10.90 -6.93
N LEU A 407 -20.32 -11.87 -7.35
CA LEU A 407 -20.59 -12.11 -8.78
C LEU A 407 -21.20 -10.89 -9.49
N PRO A 408 -22.24 -10.21 -8.97
CA PRO A 408 -22.77 -9.00 -9.61
C PRO A 408 -21.72 -7.88 -9.75
N LEU A 409 -20.85 -7.70 -8.76
CA LEU A 409 -19.76 -6.71 -8.82
C LEU A 409 -18.76 -7.05 -9.93
N ALA A 410 -18.40 -8.33 -10.04
CA ALA A 410 -17.53 -8.82 -11.10
C ALA A 410 -18.13 -8.61 -12.51
N ILE A 411 -19.43 -8.85 -12.67
CA ILE A 411 -20.15 -8.58 -13.92
C ILE A 411 -20.09 -7.08 -14.28
N ASP A 412 -20.33 -6.17 -13.32
CA ASP A 412 -20.26 -4.73 -13.59
C ASP A 412 -18.82 -4.29 -13.93
N ILE A 413 -17.81 -4.82 -13.22
CA ILE A 413 -16.40 -4.61 -13.56
C ILE A 413 -16.12 -5.04 -15.00
N GLN A 414 -16.48 -6.28 -15.38
CA GLN A 414 -16.20 -6.80 -16.72
C GLN A 414 -16.84 -5.94 -17.82
N ARG A 415 -18.03 -5.38 -17.56
CA ARG A 415 -18.75 -4.53 -18.52
C ARG A 415 -18.15 -3.15 -18.70
N ARG A 416 -17.53 -2.57 -17.66
CA ARG A 416 -17.03 -1.19 -17.68
C ARG A 416 -15.58 -1.05 -18.15
N TYR A 417 -14.83 -2.15 -18.17
CA TYR A 417 -13.44 -2.16 -18.64
C TYR A 417 -13.27 -3.12 -19.81
N SER A 418 -12.24 -2.88 -20.61
CA SER A 418 -11.98 -3.63 -21.85
C SER A 418 -10.96 -4.76 -21.69
N SER A 419 -10.18 -4.75 -20.61
CA SER A 419 -9.14 -5.75 -20.33
C SER A 419 -8.63 -5.62 -18.89
N TRP A 420 -7.86 -6.60 -18.41
CA TRP A 420 -7.12 -6.52 -17.14
C TRP A 420 -6.23 -5.27 -17.05
N ARG A 421 -5.56 -4.90 -18.15
CA ARG A 421 -4.68 -3.72 -18.20
C ARG A 421 -5.47 -2.41 -18.09
N ASP A 422 -6.60 -2.30 -18.78
CA ASP A 422 -7.48 -1.14 -18.73
C ASP A 422 -8.10 -0.95 -17.33
N MET A 423 -8.58 -2.06 -16.74
CA MET A 423 -9.07 -2.10 -15.37
C MET A 423 -7.99 -1.68 -14.37
N ALA A 424 -6.77 -2.21 -14.52
CA ALA A 424 -5.66 -1.92 -13.61
C ALA A 424 -5.19 -0.47 -13.72
N ALA A 425 -5.19 0.12 -14.92
CA ALA A 425 -4.90 1.53 -15.12
C ALA A 425 -5.92 2.42 -14.38
N CYS A 426 -7.22 2.11 -14.50
CA CYS A 426 -8.28 2.83 -13.78
C CYS A 426 -8.16 2.65 -12.25
N TYR A 427 -7.74 1.48 -11.78
CA TYR A 427 -7.48 1.23 -10.36
C TYR A 427 -6.35 2.11 -9.82
N LEU A 428 -5.23 2.22 -10.55
CA LEU A 428 -4.10 3.07 -10.16
C LEU A 428 -4.44 4.57 -10.20
N GLN A 429 -5.30 4.98 -11.13
CA GLN A 429 -5.79 6.35 -11.24
C GLN A 429 -6.75 6.71 -10.09
N GLY A 430 -7.71 5.82 -9.78
CA GLY A 430 -8.59 5.99 -8.61
C GLY A 430 -7.80 6.03 -7.30
N ARG A 431 -6.76 5.20 -7.18
CA ARG A 431 -5.81 5.26 -6.05
C ARG A 431 -5.14 6.62 -5.93
N LEU A 432 -4.58 7.09 -7.03
CA LEU A 432 -3.81 8.34 -7.10
C LEU A 432 -4.71 9.51 -6.66
N LEU A 433 -5.97 9.49 -7.07
CA LEU A 433 -6.94 10.50 -6.68
C LEU A 433 -7.28 10.41 -5.19
N TRP A 434 -7.48 9.21 -4.63
CA TRP A 434 -7.84 9.05 -3.23
C TRP A 434 -6.70 9.33 -2.24
N SER A 435 -5.49 8.80 -2.49
CA SER A 435 -4.38 8.82 -1.53
C SER A 435 -3.16 9.64 -1.95
N GLY A 436 -3.20 10.22 -3.15
CA GLY A 436 -2.06 10.89 -3.72
C GLY A 436 -0.93 9.97 -4.18
N GLY A 437 0.08 10.63 -4.74
CA GLY A 437 1.25 10.00 -5.36
C GLY A 437 2.33 9.57 -4.36
N GLY A 438 3.57 9.49 -4.87
CA GLY A 438 4.76 9.20 -4.06
C GLY A 438 5.02 7.71 -3.85
N LYS A 439 5.69 7.36 -2.73
CA LYS A 439 6.21 5.99 -2.52
C LYS A 439 5.12 4.93 -2.45
N ALA A 440 3.98 5.25 -1.85
CA ALA A 440 2.86 4.33 -1.74
C ALA A 440 2.22 4.06 -3.11
N GLN A 441 2.07 5.09 -3.96
CA GLN A 441 1.61 4.92 -5.34
C GLN A 441 2.57 4.03 -6.15
N ALA A 442 3.87 4.30 -6.06
CA ALA A 442 4.90 3.50 -6.74
C ALA A 442 4.96 2.03 -6.27
N GLU A 443 4.48 1.73 -5.06
CA GLU A 443 4.34 0.35 -4.60
C GLU A 443 3.19 -0.37 -5.33
N TYR A 444 2.05 0.30 -5.48
CA TYR A 444 0.91 -0.23 -6.22
C TYR A 444 1.20 -0.38 -7.72
N GLU A 445 1.88 0.59 -8.34
CA GLU A 445 2.27 0.53 -9.76
C GLU A 445 3.16 -0.69 -10.03
N ARG A 446 4.17 -0.92 -9.18
CA ARG A 446 5.03 -2.12 -9.28
C ARG A 446 4.26 -3.41 -9.07
N LEU A 447 3.31 -3.43 -8.14
CA LEU A 447 2.49 -4.60 -7.88
C LEU A 447 1.58 -4.93 -9.07
N VAL A 448 0.93 -3.91 -9.65
CA VAL A 448 0.11 -4.04 -10.84
C VAL A 448 0.94 -4.50 -12.04
N GLU A 449 2.14 -3.95 -12.22
CA GLU A 449 3.06 -4.39 -13.27
C GLU A 449 3.45 -5.87 -13.11
N ASN A 450 3.73 -6.31 -11.89
CA ASN A 450 4.01 -7.72 -11.61
C ASN A 450 2.78 -8.60 -11.95
N LEU A 451 1.57 -8.19 -11.55
CA LEU A 451 0.34 -8.92 -11.89
C LEU A 451 0.10 -8.98 -13.41
N LEU A 452 0.48 -7.96 -14.17
CA LEU A 452 0.35 -7.94 -15.63
C LEU A 452 1.43 -8.76 -16.35
N THR A 453 2.59 -8.96 -15.74
CA THR A 453 3.76 -9.57 -16.42
C THR A 453 4.09 -10.99 -15.96
N GLU A 454 3.73 -11.37 -14.73
CA GLU A 454 3.99 -12.73 -14.21
C GLU A 454 3.12 -13.75 -14.97
N PRO A 455 3.71 -14.76 -15.65
CA PRO A 455 2.97 -15.74 -16.45
C PRO A 455 1.91 -16.52 -15.66
N ARG A 456 2.13 -16.72 -14.34
CA ARG A 456 1.20 -17.43 -13.46
C ARG A 456 0.18 -16.53 -12.77
N SER A 457 0.21 -15.22 -13.04
CA SER A 457 -0.81 -14.30 -12.53
C SER A 457 -2.21 -14.70 -13.01
N PRO A 458 -3.27 -14.53 -12.21
CA PRO A 458 -4.63 -14.72 -12.68
C PRO A 458 -4.95 -13.84 -13.91
N TRP A 459 -4.31 -12.67 -14.06
CA TRP A 459 -4.51 -11.80 -15.22
C TRP A 459 -3.89 -12.32 -16.53
N ASN A 460 -2.96 -13.29 -16.43
CA ASN A 460 -2.33 -13.94 -17.58
C ASN A 460 -2.83 -15.37 -17.83
N THR A 461 -3.62 -15.93 -16.90
CA THR A 461 -4.16 -17.29 -16.98
C THR A 461 -5.68 -17.33 -17.21
N LEU A 462 -6.39 -16.20 -17.06
CA LEU A 462 -7.82 -16.09 -17.27
C LEU A 462 -8.15 -15.10 -18.40
N PRO A 463 -9.02 -15.46 -19.36
CA PRO A 463 -9.50 -14.52 -20.36
C PRO A 463 -10.33 -13.42 -19.69
N TRP A 464 -10.19 -12.18 -20.17
CA TRP A 464 -10.98 -11.05 -19.67
C TRP A 464 -12.49 -11.28 -19.87
N ASP A 465 -12.87 -11.80 -21.05
CA ASP A 465 -14.22 -12.05 -21.53
C ASP A 465 -14.79 -13.41 -21.10
N LEU A 466 -14.26 -14.01 -20.02
CA LEU A 466 -14.83 -15.21 -19.41
C LEU A 466 -16.33 -15.01 -19.10
N PRO A 467 -17.25 -15.90 -19.52
CA PRO A 467 -18.66 -15.79 -19.17
C PRO A 467 -18.89 -15.88 -17.66
N LEU A 468 -19.31 -14.78 -17.03
CA LEU A 468 -19.51 -14.70 -15.59
C LEU A 468 -20.91 -15.17 -15.18
N THR A 469 -21.10 -16.48 -15.15
CA THR A 469 -22.31 -17.16 -14.63
C THR A 469 -21.96 -18.07 -13.45
N ARG A 470 -22.87 -18.29 -12.49
CA ARG A 470 -22.62 -19.22 -11.38
C ARG A 470 -22.24 -20.60 -11.91
N ASP A 471 -21.03 -21.05 -11.61
CA ASP A 471 -20.45 -22.33 -12.01
C ASP A 471 -20.05 -23.19 -10.80
N TRP A 472 -20.40 -22.77 -9.58
CA TRP A 472 -20.25 -23.52 -8.33
C TRP A 472 -21.61 -24.03 -7.83
N THR A 473 -21.60 -25.18 -7.16
CA THR A 473 -22.76 -25.79 -6.51
C THR A 473 -23.08 -25.07 -5.21
#